data_AF-A0A0A1D322-F1
#
_entry.id   AF-A0A0A1D322-F1
#
_cell.length_a   1.000
_cell.length_b   1.000
_cell.length_c   1.000
_cell.angle_alpha   90.00
_cell.angle_beta   90.00
_cell.angle_gamma   90.00
#
_symmetry.space_group_name_H-M   'P 1'
#
loop_
_entity.id
_entity.type
_entity.pdbx_description
1 polymer ?
#
loop_
_entity_poly.entity_id
_entity_poly.type
_entity_poly.pdbx_seq_one_letter_code
_entity_poly.pdbx_strand_id
1 'polypeptide(L)'
;MKLPSTMSWLLDDAVLVGIPLMPAVVAALLYPAWLALRGDWRSWTVAPPVVTLRRQLPINHYPFSLLCAGLIVAAVMPSLLFEALHWEEARKFMWAVPFWIPAVPLMVSVYWWPPFLGPQWYRRWRAAGGARSVLPWTAEELAAAGALPEGRRKARILRNIDVSKTFVERALAQGV
;
A
#
# COMPACT_ATOMS: atom_id res chain seq x y z
N MET A 1 -7.53 -10.68 38.93
CA MET A 1 -8.48 -9.57 39.15
C MET A 1 -9.81 -9.97 38.52
N LYS A 2 -10.90 -10.09 39.29
CA LYS A 2 -12.24 -10.36 38.71
C LYS A 2 -12.79 -9.03 38.21
N LEU A 3 -12.99 -8.91 36.90
CA LEU A 3 -13.67 -7.75 36.32
C LEU A 3 -15.13 -7.72 36.80
N PRO A 4 -15.70 -6.53 37.07
CA PRO A 4 -17.13 -6.40 37.39
C PRO A 4 -17.97 -6.98 36.26
N SER A 5 -18.98 -7.78 36.61
CA SER A 5 -19.92 -8.42 35.65
C SER A 5 -20.68 -7.44 34.77
N THR A 6 -20.63 -6.14 35.08
CA THR A 6 -21.26 -5.06 34.32
C THR A 6 -20.40 -4.48 33.20
N MET A 7 -19.16 -4.96 33.01
CA MET A 7 -18.26 -4.54 31.91
C MET A 7 -17.84 -5.68 30.97
N SER A 8 -18.35 -6.90 31.15
CA SER A 8 -18.03 -8.02 30.27
C SER A 8 -18.55 -7.82 28.84
N TRP A 9 -19.72 -7.20 28.69
CA TRP A 9 -20.34 -6.92 27.38
C TRP A 9 -19.52 -5.95 26.51
N LEU A 10 -18.77 -5.01 27.12
CA LEU A 10 -17.87 -4.11 26.39
C LEU A 10 -16.65 -4.84 25.81
N LEU A 11 -16.16 -5.86 26.53
CA LEU A 11 -15.12 -6.75 26.04
C LEU A 11 -15.68 -7.67 24.96
N ASP A 12 -16.90 -8.19 25.14
CA ASP A 12 -17.55 -9.05 24.15
C ASP A 12 -17.79 -8.29 22.82
N ASP A 13 -18.28 -7.05 22.86
CA ASP A 13 -18.50 -6.21 21.67
C ASP A 13 -17.18 -5.75 21.02
N ALA A 14 -16.17 -5.38 21.81
CA ALA A 14 -14.86 -4.99 21.29
C ALA A 14 -14.11 -6.18 20.65
N VAL A 15 -14.31 -7.39 21.16
CA VAL A 15 -13.77 -8.64 20.61
C VAL A 15 -14.55 -9.06 19.36
N LEU A 16 -15.89 -8.97 19.36
CA LEU A 16 -16.76 -9.28 18.22
C LEU A 16 -16.58 -8.34 17.03
N VAL A 17 -16.35 -7.04 17.27
CA VAL A 17 -16.16 -6.03 16.21
C VAL A 17 -14.68 -5.84 15.87
N GLY A 18 -13.78 -5.84 16.87
CA GLY A 18 -12.36 -5.59 16.69
C GLY A 18 -11.62 -6.72 15.95
N ILE A 19 -11.99 -7.98 16.19
CA ILE A 19 -11.36 -9.13 15.53
C ILE A 19 -11.60 -9.15 14.01
N PRO A 20 -12.83 -8.94 13.47
CA PRO A 20 -13.05 -8.89 12.03
C PRO A 20 -12.61 -7.56 11.39
N LEU A 21 -12.60 -6.45 12.13
CA LEU A 21 -12.15 -5.16 11.61
C LEU A 21 -10.66 -5.15 11.28
N MET A 22 -9.82 -5.85 12.06
CA MET A 22 -8.37 -5.88 11.84
C MET A 22 -7.97 -6.54 10.50
N PRO A 23 -8.47 -7.75 10.14
CA PRO A 23 -8.30 -8.31 8.80
C PRO A 23 -8.84 -7.41 7.69
N ALA A 24 -9.97 -6.73 7.91
CA ALA A 24 -10.54 -5.82 6.92
C ALA A 24 -9.61 -4.62 6.68
N VAL A 25 -9.05 -4.04 7.73
CA VAL A 25 -8.04 -2.96 7.65
C VAL A 25 -6.77 -3.45 6.95
N VAL A 26 -6.25 -4.62 7.34
CA VAL A 26 -5.08 -5.23 6.69
C VAL A 26 -5.34 -5.45 5.19
N ALA A 27 -6.50 -6.00 4.82
CA ALA A 27 -6.88 -6.23 3.43
C ALA A 27 -7.04 -4.90 2.66
N ALA A 28 -7.65 -3.89 3.27
CA ALA A 28 -7.83 -2.57 2.67
C ALA A 28 -6.50 -1.86 2.38
N LEU A 29 -5.44 -2.13 3.16
CA LEU A 29 -4.10 -1.61 2.94
C LEU A 29 -3.29 -2.47 1.96
N LEU A 30 -3.27 -3.79 2.17
CA LEU A 30 -2.43 -4.71 1.40
C LEU A 30 -2.95 -4.98 -0.01
N TYR A 31 -4.27 -5.02 -0.23
CA TYR A 31 -4.84 -5.28 -1.55
C TYR A 31 -4.46 -4.23 -2.61
N PRO A 32 -4.64 -2.91 -2.37
CA PRO A 32 -4.18 -1.90 -3.31
C PRO A 32 -2.65 -1.90 -3.47
N ALA A 33 -1.88 -2.11 -2.40
CA ALA A 33 -0.43 -2.24 -2.48
C ALA A 33 -0.02 -3.42 -3.39
N TRP A 34 -0.68 -4.56 -3.24
CA TRP A 34 -0.46 -5.75 -4.04
C TRP A 34 -0.74 -5.51 -5.53
N LEU A 35 -1.89 -4.91 -5.86
CA LEU A 35 -2.23 -4.54 -7.24
C LEU A 35 -1.18 -3.59 -7.84
N ALA A 36 -0.69 -2.65 -7.04
CA ALA A 36 0.33 -1.72 -7.47
C ALA A 36 1.68 -2.38 -7.72
N LEU A 37 2.14 -3.24 -6.81
CA LEU A 37 3.43 -3.93 -6.92
C LEU A 37 3.45 -4.92 -8.09
N ARG A 38 2.33 -5.58 -8.38
CA ARG A 38 2.17 -6.41 -9.60
C ARG A 38 2.14 -5.59 -10.89
N GLY A 39 1.93 -4.29 -10.81
CA GLY A 39 1.77 -3.43 -11.96
C GLY A 39 0.38 -3.48 -12.59
N ASP A 40 -0.61 -4.11 -11.94
CA ASP A 40 -2.03 -4.07 -12.36
C ASP A 40 -2.65 -2.69 -12.05
N TRP A 41 -2.08 -1.94 -11.09
CA TRP A 41 -2.42 -0.55 -10.77
C TRP A 41 -1.17 0.35 -10.83
N ARG A 42 -1.10 1.30 -11.78
CA ARG A 42 0.09 2.16 -11.95
C ARG A 42 -0.23 3.65 -11.97
N SER A 43 -1.51 4.04 -12.04
CA SER A 43 -1.92 5.46 -12.06
C SER A 43 -1.52 6.25 -10.81
N TRP A 44 -1.21 5.60 -9.70
CA TRP A 44 -0.63 6.25 -8.52
C TRP A 44 0.72 6.92 -8.80
N THR A 45 1.47 6.45 -9.81
CA THR A 45 2.79 7.01 -10.19
C THR A 45 2.71 8.42 -10.76
N VAL A 46 1.55 8.78 -11.32
CA VAL A 46 1.26 10.09 -11.93
C VAL A 46 0.22 10.88 -11.14
N ALA A 47 -0.39 10.28 -10.11
CA ALA A 47 -1.35 10.95 -9.27
C ALA A 47 -0.68 12.06 -8.46
N PRO A 48 -1.32 13.23 -8.31
CA PRO A 48 -0.79 14.30 -7.49
C PRO A 48 -0.66 13.82 -6.04
N PRO A 49 0.39 14.23 -5.33
CA PRO A 49 0.57 13.81 -3.95
C PRO A 49 -0.57 14.30 -3.03
N VAL A 50 -1.16 13.40 -2.24
CA VAL A 50 -2.37 13.68 -1.43
C VAL A 50 -2.13 14.66 -0.25
N VAL A 51 -0.88 14.84 0.18
CA VAL A 51 -0.54 15.68 1.34
C VAL A 51 0.19 16.95 0.87
N THR A 52 -0.16 18.11 1.43
CA THR A 52 0.43 19.42 1.11
C THR A 52 1.97 19.46 1.22
N LEU A 53 2.56 18.73 2.16
CA LEU A 53 4.01 18.52 2.30
C LEU A 53 4.67 17.85 1.08
N ARG A 54 3.89 17.15 0.25
CA ARG A 54 4.41 16.36 -0.87
C ARG A 54 4.45 17.12 -2.21
N ARG A 55 4.04 18.39 -2.29
CA ARG A 55 4.19 19.18 -3.53
C ARG A 55 5.64 19.30 -4.02
N GLN A 56 6.61 19.02 -3.15
CA GLN A 56 8.05 19.09 -3.46
C GLN A 56 8.66 17.75 -3.89
N LEU A 57 7.97 16.61 -3.70
CA LEU A 57 8.50 15.29 -4.03
C LEU A 57 8.06 14.88 -5.44
N PRO A 58 9.00 14.53 -6.34
CA PRO A 58 8.67 14.26 -7.74
C PRO A 58 7.89 12.96 -7.95
N ILE A 59 7.88 12.05 -6.97
CA ILE A 59 7.34 10.69 -7.13
C ILE A 59 6.55 10.29 -5.88
N ASN A 60 5.33 9.78 -6.10
CA ASN A 60 4.48 9.25 -5.05
C ASN A 60 4.94 7.83 -4.65
N HIS A 61 5.12 7.55 -3.36
CA HIS A 61 5.55 6.23 -2.86
C HIS A 61 4.42 5.47 -2.12
N TYR A 62 3.17 5.89 -2.33
CA TYR A 62 1.99 5.42 -1.60
C TYR A 62 1.82 3.89 -1.51
N PRO A 63 2.05 3.08 -2.56
CA PRO A 63 1.92 1.63 -2.43
C PRO A 63 2.88 0.99 -1.43
N PHE A 64 4.09 1.55 -1.31
CA PHE A 64 5.06 1.06 -0.33
C PHE A 64 4.64 1.45 1.09
N SER A 65 4.12 2.67 1.28
CA SER A 65 3.52 3.08 2.55
C SER A 65 2.33 2.20 2.92
N LEU A 66 1.46 1.87 1.98
CA LEU A 66 0.32 0.98 2.20
C LEU A 66 0.76 -0.44 2.57
N LEU A 67 1.75 -0.98 1.86
CA LEU A 67 2.33 -2.29 2.18
C LEU A 67 2.85 -2.30 3.61
N CYS A 68 3.72 -1.35 3.96
CA CYS A 68 4.32 -1.29 5.28
C CYS A 68 3.29 -1.04 6.38
N ALA A 69 2.32 -0.14 6.18
CA ALA A 69 1.23 0.07 7.12
C ALA A 69 0.40 -1.21 7.34
N GLY A 70 0.04 -1.92 6.27
CA GLY A 70 -0.67 -3.19 6.38
C GLY A 70 0.14 -4.26 7.10
N LEU A 71 1.45 -4.33 6.86
CA LEU A 71 2.36 -5.24 7.55
C LEU A 71 2.55 -4.88 9.03
N ILE A 72 2.57 -3.60 9.41
CA ILE A 72 2.60 -3.18 10.81
C ILE A 72 1.36 -3.72 11.54
N VAL A 73 0.17 -3.46 10.98
CA VAL A 73 -1.10 -3.92 11.58
C VAL A 73 -1.08 -5.45 11.70
N ALA A 74 -0.71 -6.16 10.63
CA ALA A 74 -0.61 -7.62 10.65
C ALA A 74 0.42 -8.14 11.67
N ALA A 75 1.56 -7.45 11.83
CA ALA A 75 2.59 -7.83 12.78
C ALA A 75 2.15 -7.62 14.24
N VAL A 76 1.33 -6.62 14.55
CA VAL A 76 0.84 -6.42 15.92
C VAL A 76 -0.44 -7.19 16.23
N MET A 77 -1.14 -7.75 15.24
CA MET A 77 -2.35 -8.56 15.48
C MET A 77 -2.14 -9.68 16.52
N PRO A 78 -1.07 -10.49 16.47
CA PRO A 78 -0.80 -11.51 17.49
C PRO A 78 -0.64 -10.95 18.91
N SER A 79 -0.28 -9.67 19.07
CA SER A 79 -0.10 -9.07 20.40
C SER A 79 -1.42 -9.04 21.18
N LEU A 80 -2.56 -8.94 20.50
CA LEU A 80 -3.89 -9.01 21.10
C LEU A 80 -4.18 -10.42 21.66
N LEU A 81 -3.77 -11.47 20.94
CA LEU A 81 -3.90 -12.85 21.40
C LEU A 81 -2.98 -13.12 22.61
N PHE A 82 -1.75 -12.62 22.57
CA PHE A 82 -0.81 -12.77 23.69
C PHE A 82 -1.30 -12.05 24.95
N GLU A 83 -1.96 -10.91 24.80
CA GLU A 83 -2.62 -10.21 25.90
C GLU A 83 -3.75 -11.04 26.50
N ALA A 84 -4.62 -11.62 25.66
CA ALA A 84 -5.71 -12.50 26.10
C ALA A 84 -5.21 -13.78 26.81
N LEU A 85 -4.03 -14.28 26.43
CA LEU A 85 -3.39 -15.45 27.04
C LEU A 85 -2.47 -15.09 28.23
N HIS A 86 -2.43 -13.82 28.65
CA HIS A 86 -1.52 -13.31 29.69
C HIS A 86 -0.03 -13.60 29.44
N TRP A 87 0.37 -13.66 28.17
CA TRP A 87 1.75 -13.93 27.76
C TRP A 87 2.50 -12.63 27.48
N GLU A 88 2.93 -11.95 28.55
CA GLU A 88 3.53 -10.62 28.46
C GLU A 88 4.84 -10.57 27.66
N GLU A 89 5.70 -11.58 27.80
CA GLU A 89 6.99 -11.61 27.10
C GLU A 89 6.82 -11.71 25.58
N ALA A 90 5.86 -12.53 25.11
CA ALA A 90 5.52 -12.60 23.70
C ALA A 90 4.93 -11.28 23.19
N ARG A 91 4.06 -10.62 23.99
CA ARG A 91 3.53 -9.30 23.66
C ARG A 91 4.65 -8.27 23.50
N LYS A 92 5.56 -8.16 24.47
CA LYS A 92 6.71 -7.24 24.42
C LYS A 92 7.59 -7.51 23.20
N PHE A 93 7.87 -8.78 22.90
CA PHE A 93 8.63 -9.16 21.72
C PHE A 93 8.02 -8.63 20.41
N MET A 94 6.69 -8.74 20.24
CA MET A 94 6.00 -8.23 19.03
C MET A 94 6.22 -6.73 18.79
N TRP A 95 6.22 -5.94 19.85
CA TRP A 95 6.43 -4.49 19.79
C TRP A 95 7.91 -4.11 19.69
N ALA A 96 8.82 -4.93 20.22
CA ALA A 96 10.24 -4.67 20.21
C ALA A 96 10.92 -5.00 18.87
N VAL A 97 10.46 -6.04 18.16
CA VAL A 97 11.13 -6.52 16.93
C VAL A 97 10.20 -6.54 15.70
N PRO A 98 9.15 -7.39 15.60
CA PRO A 98 8.30 -7.46 14.41
C PRO A 98 7.65 -6.14 14.00
N PHE A 99 7.25 -5.29 14.95
CA PHE A 99 6.69 -3.97 14.66
C PHE A 99 7.64 -3.07 13.88
N TRP A 100 8.92 -3.03 14.27
CA TRP A 100 9.89 -2.09 13.71
C TRP A 100 10.33 -2.45 12.29
N ILE A 101 10.27 -3.74 11.92
CA ILE A 101 10.64 -4.24 10.58
C ILE A 101 9.88 -3.51 9.47
N PRO A 102 8.52 -3.39 9.50
CA PRO A 102 7.78 -2.58 8.55
C PRO A 102 7.63 -1.10 8.96
N ALA A 103 7.74 -0.74 10.25
CA ALA A 103 7.60 0.65 10.68
C ALA A 103 8.74 1.56 10.18
N VAL A 104 9.99 1.11 10.20
CA VAL A 104 11.11 1.91 9.68
C VAL A 104 10.97 2.16 8.16
N PRO A 105 10.74 1.14 7.32
CA PRO A 105 10.43 1.34 5.91
C PRO A 105 9.22 2.21 5.66
N LEU A 106 8.16 2.15 6.49
CA LEU A 106 7.01 3.05 6.37
C LEU A 106 7.42 4.52 6.51
N MET A 107 8.21 4.84 7.53
CA MET A 107 8.69 6.21 7.75
C MET A 107 9.56 6.67 6.57
N VAL A 108 10.44 5.80 6.08
CA VAL A 108 11.30 6.09 4.92
C VAL A 108 10.45 6.29 3.66
N SER A 109 9.46 5.42 3.42
CA SER A 109 8.62 5.42 2.21
C SER A 109 7.76 6.67 2.06
N VAL A 110 7.54 7.44 3.13
CA VAL A 110 6.88 8.75 3.05
C VAL A 110 7.69 9.73 2.21
N TYR A 111 9.02 9.65 2.27
CA TYR A 111 9.93 10.58 1.60
C TYR A 111 10.59 9.97 0.36
N TRP A 112 10.98 8.71 0.45
CA TRP A 112 11.78 8.04 -0.57
C TRP A 112 11.60 6.52 -0.49
N TRP A 113 11.62 5.85 -1.64
CA TRP A 113 11.71 4.40 -1.69
C TRP A 113 12.92 3.95 -2.51
N PRO A 114 13.79 3.07 -1.97
CA PRO A 114 14.92 2.54 -2.70
C PRO A 114 14.46 1.80 -3.97
N PRO A 115 14.93 2.17 -5.18
CA PRO A 115 14.46 1.54 -6.41
C PRO A 115 14.66 0.03 -6.44
N PHE A 116 15.77 -0.48 -5.90
CA PHE A 116 16.08 -1.91 -5.93
C PHE A 116 15.09 -2.78 -5.14
N LEU A 117 14.41 -2.22 -4.12
CA LEU A 117 13.36 -2.89 -3.35
C LEU A 117 12.00 -2.89 -4.07
N GLY A 118 11.88 -2.17 -5.19
CA GLY A 118 10.67 -2.15 -6.00
C GLY A 118 10.63 -3.29 -7.04
N PRO A 119 9.44 -3.57 -7.59
CA PRO A 119 9.28 -4.54 -8.67
C PRO A 119 10.00 -4.09 -9.96
N GLN A 120 10.29 -5.04 -10.85
CA GLN A 120 11.08 -4.78 -12.07
C GLN A 120 10.49 -3.64 -12.93
N TRP A 121 9.17 -3.57 -13.07
CA TRP A 121 8.51 -2.51 -13.84
C TRP A 121 8.78 -1.12 -13.22
N TYR A 122 8.74 -1.00 -11.89
CA TYR A 122 8.98 0.25 -11.18
C TYR A 122 10.41 0.72 -11.36
N ARG A 123 11.37 -0.21 -11.32
CA ARG A 123 12.80 0.08 -11.58
C ARG A 123 13.02 0.60 -12.98
N ARG A 124 12.45 -0.06 -13.99
CA ARG A 124 12.53 0.37 -15.40
C ARG A 124 11.94 1.76 -15.60
N TRP A 125 10.74 1.99 -15.06
CA TRP A 125 10.07 3.28 -15.15
C TRP A 125 10.87 4.40 -14.46
N ARG A 126 11.38 4.17 -13.24
CA ARG A 126 12.24 5.10 -12.52
C ARG A 126 13.51 5.45 -13.30
N ALA A 127 14.14 4.46 -13.93
CA ALA A 127 15.36 4.65 -14.71
C ALA A 127 15.10 5.44 -16.01
N ALA A 128 13.90 5.33 -16.59
CA ALA A 128 13.54 6.01 -17.83
C ALA A 128 13.17 7.51 -17.65
N GLY A 129 13.12 8.02 -16.41
CA GLY A 129 12.74 9.40 -16.11
C GLY A 129 11.53 9.55 -15.18
N GLY A 130 10.86 8.43 -14.85
CA GLY A 130 9.79 8.39 -13.87
C GLY A 130 8.62 9.32 -14.23
N ALA A 131 8.13 10.06 -13.23
CA ALA A 131 6.95 10.91 -13.36
C ALA A 131 7.15 12.16 -14.25
N ARG A 132 8.39 12.46 -14.68
CA ARG A 132 8.72 13.68 -15.43
C ARG A 132 8.62 13.53 -16.95
N SER A 133 8.68 12.33 -17.49
CA SER A 133 8.88 12.20 -18.95
C SER A 133 8.35 10.92 -19.59
N VAL A 134 7.78 9.97 -18.83
CA VAL A 134 7.39 8.68 -19.41
C VAL A 134 6.23 8.00 -18.71
N LEU A 135 5.42 7.30 -19.49
CA LEU A 135 4.37 6.41 -18.99
C LEU A 135 4.99 5.24 -18.21
N PRO A 136 4.34 4.76 -17.14
CA PRO A 136 4.78 3.58 -16.39
C PRO A 136 4.45 2.27 -17.13
N TRP A 137 4.25 2.30 -18.45
CA TRP A 137 3.86 1.16 -19.28
C TRP A 137 4.75 1.09 -20.52
N THR A 138 5.24 -0.10 -20.87
CA THR A 138 5.94 -0.33 -22.15
C THR A 138 4.94 -0.61 -23.27
N ALA A 139 5.35 -0.43 -24.54
CA ALA A 139 4.51 -0.78 -25.69
C ALA A 139 4.06 -2.25 -25.67
N GLU A 140 4.95 -3.16 -25.25
CA GLU A 140 4.64 -4.58 -25.07
C GLU A 140 3.57 -4.80 -23.99
N GLU A 141 3.65 -4.10 -22.86
CA GLU A 141 2.65 -4.21 -21.78
C GLU A 141 1.29 -3.65 -22.22
N LEU A 142 1.26 -2.61 -23.05
CA LEU A 142 0.03 -2.07 -23.64
C LEU A 142 -0.62 -3.07 -24.60
N ALA A 143 0.18 -3.70 -25.48
CA ALA A 143 -0.31 -4.73 -26.39
C ALA A 143 -0.82 -5.96 -25.62
N ALA A 144 -0.09 -6.41 -24.61
CA ALA A 144 -0.50 -7.52 -23.75
C ALA A 144 -1.79 -7.21 -22.99
N ALA A 145 -1.98 -5.99 -22.50
CA ALA A 145 -3.23 -5.55 -21.87
C ALA A 145 -4.41 -5.57 -22.84
N GLY A 146 -4.20 -5.16 -24.10
CA GLY A 146 -5.22 -5.22 -25.15
C GLY A 146 -5.60 -6.65 -25.55
N ALA A 147 -4.65 -7.59 -25.49
CA ALA A 147 -4.84 -9.00 -25.83
C ALA A 147 -5.49 -9.84 -24.71
N LEU A 148 -5.71 -9.28 -23.51
CA LEU A 148 -6.40 -10.00 -22.44
C LEU A 148 -7.84 -10.38 -22.88
N PRO A 149 -8.37 -11.53 -22.39
CA PRO A 149 -9.77 -11.87 -22.56
C PRO A 149 -10.69 -10.77 -21.99
N GLU A 150 -11.85 -10.58 -22.63
CA GLU A 150 -12.84 -9.62 -22.16
C GLU A 150 -13.28 -9.92 -20.72
N GLY A 151 -13.35 -8.88 -19.89
CA GLY A 151 -13.74 -9.01 -18.50
C GLY A 151 -13.28 -7.88 -17.59
N ARG A 152 -13.63 -7.99 -16.30
CA ARG A 152 -13.37 -6.95 -15.28
C ARG A 152 -11.88 -6.61 -15.14
N ARG A 153 -10.99 -7.59 -15.31
CA ARG A 153 -9.54 -7.39 -15.21
C ARG A 153 -9.02 -6.54 -16.37
N LYS A 154 -9.37 -6.89 -17.61
CA LYS A 154 -9.01 -6.12 -18.81
C LYS A 154 -9.51 -4.69 -18.71
N ALA A 155 -10.79 -4.49 -18.42
CA ALA A 155 -11.39 -3.16 -18.27
C ALA A 155 -10.67 -2.30 -17.23
N ARG A 156 -10.27 -2.90 -16.10
CA ARG A 156 -9.51 -2.21 -15.04
C ARG A 156 -8.13 -1.78 -15.51
N ILE A 157 -7.38 -2.67 -16.16
CA ILE A 157 -6.02 -2.38 -16.64
C ILE A 157 -6.07 -1.30 -17.73
N LEU A 158 -6.98 -1.42 -18.70
CA LEU A 158 -7.14 -0.42 -19.77
C LEU A 158 -7.54 0.96 -19.22
N ARG A 159 -8.48 1.01 -18.27
CA ARG A 159 -8.83 2.27 -17.58
C ARG A 159 -7.64 2.90 -16.86
N ASN A 160 -6.82 2.08 -16.21
CA ASN A 160 -5.63 2.53 -15.48
C ASN A 160 -4.54 3.06 -16.42
N ILE A 161 -4.36 2.43 -17.59
CA ILE A 161 -3.50 2.93 -18.68
C ILE A 161 -4.01 4.30 -19.16
N ASP A 162 -5.30 4.40 -19.47
CA ASP A 162 -5.92 5.61 -20.03
C ASP A 162 -5.83 6.82 -19.07
N VAL A 163 -6.10 6.58 -17.78
CA VAL A 163 -5.90 7.58 -16.73
C VAL A 163 -4.44 8.02 -16.70
N SER A 164 -3.49 7.09 -16.77
CA SER A 164 -2.06 7.43 -16.73
C SER A 164 -1.63 8.26 -17.93
N LYS A 165 -2.12 7.92 -19.12
CA LYS A 165 -1.89 8.66 -20.37
C LYS A 165 -2.40 10.09 -20.28
N THR A 166 -3.64 10.26 -19.84
CA THR A 166 -4.25 11.58 -19.66
C THR A 166 -3.44 12.48 -18.72
N PHE A 167 -2.89 11.93 -17.63
CA PHE A 167 -2.04 12.70 -16.71
C PHE A 167 -0.72 13.13 -17.35
N VAL A 168 -0.05 12.22 -18.07
CA VAL A 168 1.22 12.54 -18.76
C VAL A 168 0.99 13.60 -19.84
N GLU A 169 -0.06 13.48 -20.65
CA GLU A 169 -0.40 14.48 -21.68
C GLU A 169 -0.67 15.86 -21.08
N ARG A 170 -1.38 15.93 -19.95
CA ARG A 170 -1.61 17.19 -19.24
C ARG A 170 -0.33 17.78 -18.66
N ALA A 171 0.56 16.96 -18.11
CA ALA A 171 1.84 17.43 -17.58
C ALA A 171 2.73 18.01 -18.69
N LEU A 172 2.82 17.31 -19.83
CA LEU A 172 3.57 17.77 -21.00
C LEU A 172 2.99 19.08 -21.57
N ALA A 173 1.65 19.21 -21.64
CA ALA A 173 1.00 20.44 -22.10
C ALA A 173 1.25 21.65 -21.18
N GLN A 174 1.59 21.41 -19.91
CA GLN A 174 1.91 22.45 -18.93
C GLN A 174 3.40 22.80 -18.86
N GLY A 175 4.25 22.18 -19.71
CA GLY A 175 5.68 22.47 -19.77
C GLY A 175 6.48 21.95 -18.57
N VAL A 176 5.98 20.91 -17.90
CA VAL A 176 6.66 20.19 -16.81
C VAL A 176 7.54 19.07 -17.37
#